data_AF-A0A517R411-F1
#
_entry.id   AF-A0A517R411-F1
#
_cell.length_a   1.000
_cell.length_b   1.000
_cell.length_c   1.000
_cell.angle_alpha   90.00
_cell.angle_beta   90.00
_cell.angle_gamma   90.00
#
_symmetry.space_group_name_H-M   'P 1'
#
loop_
_entity.id
_entity.type
_entity.pdbx_description
1 polymer ?
#
loop_
_entity_poly.entity_id
_entity_poly.type
_entity_poly.pdbx_seq_one_letter_code
_entity_poly.pdbx_strand_id
1 'polypeptide(L)'
;MNTSSLNPQLATQLATTRAARPETSNLPETKEAFRDFVAGTFYREMLKSLRQSHDKPAYMHGGQAEDVFREQLDRQIGEQLSVSHGDSLVGDLYASFEATQLRSTRL
;
A
#
# COMPACT_ATOMS: atom_id res chain seq x y z
N MET A 1 -50.84 -38.92 7.38
CA MET A 1 -49.69 -38.75 6.48
C MET A 1 -49.19 -37.31 6.65
N ASN A 2 -47.86 -37.17 6.86
CA ASN A 2 -47.18 -36.04 7.50
C ASN A 2 -47.46 -34.64 6.91
N THR A 3 -47.70 -33.68 7.81
CA THR A 3 -47.59 -32.24 7.57
C THR A 3 -46.12 -31.82 7.65
N SER A 4 -45.45 -31.63 6.51
CA SER A 4 -44.13 -30.99 6.45
C SER A 4 -44.28 -29.51 6.81
N SER A 5 -44.00 -29.16 8.06
CA SER A 5 -43.76 -27.77 8.44
C SER A 5 -42.46 -27.30 7.79
N LEU A 6 -42.57 -26.24 6.99
CA LEU A 6 -41.43 -25.51 6.45
C LEU A 6 -40.63 -24.95 7.63
N ASN A 7 -39.43 -25.47 7.83
CA ASN A 7 -38.58 -25.15 8.97
C ASN A 7 -38.04 -23.70 8.84
N PRO A 8 -38.51 -22.73 9.65
CA PRO A 8 -38.08 -21.33 9.56
C PRO A 8 -36.61 -21.14 9.94
N GLN A 9 -35.98 -22.16 10.52
CA GLN A 9 -34.58 -22.15 10.93
C GLN A 9 -33.62 -22.14 9.75
N LEU A 10 -34.00 -22.69 8.59
CA LEU A 10 -33.16 -22.67 7.38
C LEU A 10 -33.06 -21.26 6.79
N ALA A 11 -34.15 -20.49 6.80
CA ALA A 11 -34.17 -19.11 6.31
C ALA A 11 -33.34 -18.18 7.20
N THR A 12 -33.38 -18.38 8.52
CA THR A 12 -32.59 -17.60 9.48
C THR A 12 -31.09 -17.95 9.39
N GLN A 13 -30.74 -19.22 9.14
CA GLN A 13 -29.34 -19.62 8.96
C GLN A 13 -28.72 -19.00 7.70
N LEU A 14 -29.45 -18.95 6.58
CA LEU A 14 -28.99 -18.32 5.34
C LEU A 14 -28.84 -16.78 5.49
N ALA A 15 -29.69 -16.14 6.30
CA ALA A 15 -29.59 -14.72 6.61
C ALA A 15 -28.38 -14.39 7.51
N THR A 16 -28.11 -15.22 8.52
CA THR A 16 -26.98 -15.03 9.44
C THR A 16 -25.63 -15.22 8.75
N THR A 17 -25.49 -16.14 7.79
CA THR A 17 -24.22 -16.32 7.05
C THR A 17 -23.92 -15.16 6.09
N ARG A 18 -24.93 -14.42 5.61
CA ARG A 18 -24.73 -13.25 4.74
C ARG A 18 -24.24 -12.01 5.50
N ALA A 19 -24.49 -11.94 6.81
CA ALA A 19 -24.13 -10.80 7.66
C ALA A 19 -22.67 -10.81 8.15
N ALA A 20 -21.91 -11.89 7.90
CA ALA A 20 -20.51 -12.02 8.27
C ALA A 20 -19.57 -11.78 7.07
N ARG A 21 -19.86 -10.77 6.25
CA ARG A 21 -18.78 -10.17 5.44
C ARG A 21 -17.92 -9.38 6.42
N PRO A 22 -16.61 -9.64 6.53
CA PRO A 22 -15.74 -8.71 7.24
C PRO A 22 -15.87 -7.38 6.50
N GLU A 23 -16.45 -6.40 7.18
CA GLU A 23 -16.59 -5.03 6.68
C GLU A 23 -15.20 -4.52 6.32
N THR A 24 -14.97 -4.36 5.03
CA THR A 24 -13.74 -3.86 4.40
C THR A 24 -13.61 -2.34 4.59
N SER A 25 -13.87 -1.81 5.79
CA SER A 25 -13.91 -0.36 6.04
C SER A 25 -12.52 0.27 6.19
N ASN A 26 -11.46 -0.52 6.43
CA ASN A 26 -10.07 -0.05 6.53
C ASN A 26 -9.26 -0.19 5.22
N LEU A 27 -9.89 -0.59 4.11
CA LEU A 27 -9.23 -0.75 2.82
C LEU A 27 -8.61 0.54 2.24
N PRO A 28 -9.28 1.72 2.28
CA PRO A 28 -8.70 2.92 1.69
C PRO A 28 -7.43 3.36 2.42
N GLU A 29 -7.42 3.28 3.76
CA GLU A 29 -6.23 3.62 4.58
C GLU A 29 -5.08 2.62 4.34
N THR A 30 -5.39 1.33 4.23
CA THR A 30 -4.36 0.30 3.97
C THR A 30 -3.72 0.48 2.60
N LYS A 31 -4.54 0.78 1.57
CA LYS A 31 -4.05 1.04 0.22
C LYS A 31 -3.19 2.30 0.17
N GLU A 32 -3.63 3.36 0.83
CA GLU A 32 -2.90 4.62 0.92
C GLU A 32 -1.55 4.44 1.63
N ALA A 33 -1.52 3.77 2.78
CA ALA A 33 -0.28 3.46 3.47
C ALA A 33 0.65 2.57 2.63
N PHE A 34 0.09 1.61 1.89
CA PHE A 34 0.86 0.78 0.96
C PHE A 34 1.47 1.61 -0.18
N ARG A 35 0.68 2.50 -0.80
CA ARG A 35 1.15 3.43 -1.82
C ARG A 35 2.30 4.27 -1.28
N ASP A 36 2.08 4.95 -0.16
CA ASP A 36 3.03 5.88 0.43
C ASP A 36 4.35 5.19 0.78
N PHE A 37 4.28 3.95 1.26
CA PHE A 37 5.45 3.16 1.54
C PHE A 37 6.19 2.71 0.27
N VAL A 38 5.50 2.04 -0.66
CA VAL A 38 6.16 1.40 -1.82
C VAL A 38 6.61 2.45 -2.82
N ALA A 39 5.72 3.37 -3.23
CA ALA A 39 6.07 4.41 -4.18
C ALA A 39 7.04 5.42 -3.55
N GLY A 40 6.86 5.80 -2.28
CA GLY A 40 7.79 6.68 -1.58
C GLY A 40 9.21 6.10 -1.48
N THR A 41 9.34 4.80 -1.17
CA THR A 41 10.64 4.12 -1.14
C THR A 41 11.26 4.02 -2.53
N PHE A 42 10.46 3.63 -3.53
CA PHE A 42 10.91 3.54 -4.92
C PHE A 42 11.48 4.87 -5.42
N TYR A 43 10.73 5.96 -5.25
CA TYR A 43 11.16 7.27 -5.73
C TYR A 43 12.37 7.80 -4.96
N ARG A 44 12.50 7.51 -3.66
CA ARG A 44 13.69 7.88 -2.89
C ARG A 44 14.95 7.19 -3.44
N GLU A 45 14.89 5.88 -3.68
CA GLU A 45 16.03 5.14 -4.25
C GLU A 45 16.34 5.56 -5.68
N MET A 46 15.33 5.89 -6.49
CA MET A 46 15.51 6.46 -7.81
C MET A 46 16.27 7.80 -7.74
N LEU A 47 15.83 8.74 -6.90
CA LEU A 47 16.47 10.05 -6.73
C LEU A 47 17.91 9.93 -6.23
N LYS A 48 18.15 8.98 -5.31
CA LYS A 48 19.48 8.67 -4.81
C LYS A 48 20.40 8.14 -5.92
N SER A 49 19.92 7.19 -6.71
CA SER A 49 20.64 6.60 -7.84
C SER A 49 21.02 7.64 -8.91
N LEU A 50 20.07 8.52 -9.26
CA LEU A 50 20.32 9.64 -10.18
C LEU A 50 21.44 10.56 -9.68
N ARG A 51 21.47 10.83 -8.37
CA ARG A 51 22.50 11.68 -7.75
C ARG A 51 23.86 11.00 -7.69
N GLN A 52 23.90 9.70 -7.43
CA GLN A 52 25.13 8.90 -7.43
C GLN A 52 25.73 8.72 -8.82
N SER A 53 24.92 8.90 -9.88
CA SER A 53 25.39 8.83 -11.27
C SER A 53 26.27 10.02 -11.66
N HIS A 54 26.30 11.10 -10.87
CA HIS A 54 27.19 12.24 -11.07
C HIS A 54 28.27 12.27 -9.99
N ASP A 55 29.54 12.39 -10.42
CA ASP A 55 30.66 12.51 -9.49
C ASP A 55 30.53 13.75 -8.60
N LYS A 56 30.93 13.61 -7.33
CA LYS A 56 31.01 14.76 -6.41
C LYS A 56 32.01 15.76 -7.01
N PRO A 57 31.64 17.05 -7.18
CA PRO A 57 32.53 18.05 -7.76
C PRO A 57 33.81 18.15 -6.94
N ALA A 58 34.97 18.45 -7.55
CA ALA A 58 36.25 18.50 -6.85
C ALA A 58 36.40 19.70 -5.88
N TYR A 59 35.49 20.69 -5.94
CA TYR A 59 35.42 21.84 -5.04
C TYR A 59 33.95 22.19 -4.71
N MET A 60 33.71 22.97 -3.66
CA MET A 60 32.38 23.53 -3.30
C MET A 60 31.26 22.50 -3.01
N HIS A 61 31.58 21.43 -2.28
CA HIS A 61 30.58 20.48 -1.78
C HIS A 61 30.37 20.80 -0.30
N GLY A 62 29.13 21.02 0.10
CA GLY A 62 28.72 21.51 1.42
C GLY A 62 28.90 20.49 2.55
N GLY A 63 29.79 19.50 2.38
CA GLY A 63 30.13 18.47 3.34
C GLY A 63 28.91 17.71 3.86
N GLN A 64 28.93 17.38 5.15
CA GLN A 64 27.85 16.63 5.81
C GLN A 64 26.51 17.40 5.83
N ALA A 65 26.54 18.74 5.89
CA ALA A 65 25.32 19.53 5.91
C ALA A 65 24.55 19.38 4.59
N GLU A 66 25.26 19.41 3.46
CA GLU A 66 24.65 19.18 2.16
C GLU A 66 24.16 17.73 2.01
N ASP A 67 24.93 16.75 2.48
CA ASP A 67 24.52 15.34 2.39
C ASP A 67 23.21 15.10 3.19
N VAL A 68 23.10 15.62 4.42
CA VAL A 68 21.85 15.53 5.19
C VAL A 68 20.72 16.30 4.52
N PHE A 69 20.98 17.52 4.02
CA PHE A 69 19.94 18.30 3.34
C PHE A 69 19.40 17.58 2.10
N ARG A 70 20.28 16.95 1.31
CA ARG A 70 19.90 16.15 0.14
C ARG A 70 19.01 14.97 0.53
N GLU A 71 19.35 14.26 1.62
CA GLU A 71 18.50 13.15 2.10
C GLU A 71 17.09 13.61 2.51
N GLN A 72 16.98 14.76 3.19
CA GLN A 72 15.68 15.33 3.58
C GLN A 72 14.89 15.81 2.36
N LEU A 73 15.57 16.43 1.39
CA LEU A 73 14.95 16.86 0.14
C LEU A 73 14.42 15.66 -0.65
N ASP A 74 15.20 14.58 -0.73
CA ASP A 74 14.82 13.36 -1.45
C ASP A 74 13.63 12.66 -0.79
N ARG A 75 13.55 12.73 0.54
CA ARG A 75 12.35 12.30 1.28
C ARG A 75 11.13 13.12 0.87
N GLN A 76 11.23 14.44 0.91
CA GLN A 76 10.10 15.33 0.60
C GLN A 76 9.61 15.15 -0.86
N ILE A 77 10.55 15.06 -1.81
CA ILE A 77 10.22 14.85 -3.22
C ILE A 77 9.60 13.46 -3.40
N GLY A 78 10.18 12.42 -2.79
CA GLY A 78 9.66 11.05 -2.86
C GLY A 78 8.23 10.92 -2.31
N GLU A 79 7.93 11.59 -1.18
CA GLU A 79 6.58 11.65 -0.60
C GLU A 79 5.59 12.35 -1.55
N GLN A 80 5.95 13.51 -2.09
CA GLN A 80 5.10 14.23 -3.05
C GLN A 80 4.83 13.41 -4.30
N LEU A 81 5.85 12.74 -4.84
CA LEU A 81 5.75 11.92 -6.04
C LEU A 81 4.94 10.64 -5.81
N SER A 82 5.01 10.08 -4.60
CA SER A 82 4.17 8.98 -4.17
C SER A 82 2.69 9.38 -4.15
N VAL A 83 2.36 10.53 -3.58
CA VAL A 83 0.98 11.01 -3.52
C VAL A 83 0.44 11.36 -4.91
N SER A 84 1.24 12.01 -5.76
CA SER A 84 0.78 12.47 -7.08
C SER A 84 0.75 11.40 -8.16
N HIS A 85 1.69 10.45 -8.14
CA HIS A 85 1.87 9.46 -9.22
C HIS A 85 1.94 8.01 -8.73
N GLY A 86 1.98 7.76 -7.43
CA GLY A 86 2.17 6.42 -6.86
C GLY A 86 1.05 5.46 -7.20
N ASP A 87 -0.20 5.92 -7.34
CA ASP A 87 -1.35 5.05 -7.66
C ASP A 87 -1.16 4.22 -8.93
N SER A 88 -0.55 4.82 -9.97
CA SER A 88 -0.26 4.13 -11.23
C SER A 88 0.84 3.08 -11.11
N LEU A 89 1.79 3.30 -10.19
CA LEU A 89 2.93 2.41 -9.94
C LEU A 89 2.53 1.22 -9.06
N VAL A 90 1.69 1.46 -8.05
CA VAL A 90 1.37 0.46 -7.02
C VAL A 90 0.03 -0.24 -7.21
N GLY A 91 -0.81 0.19 -8.16
CA GLY A 91 -2.15 -0.37 -8.37
C GLY A 91 -2.16 -1.89 -8.53
N ASP A 92 -1.36 -2.41 -9.47
CA ASP A 92 -1.26 -3.86 -9.72
C ASP A 92 -0.55 -4.60 -8.58
N LEU A 93 0.45 -3.97 -7.98
CA LEU A 93 1.17 -4.52 -6.82
C LEU A 93 0.24 -4.71 -5.62
N TYR A 94 -0.63 -3.73 -5.36
CA TYR A 94 -1.60 -3.80 -4.27
C TYR A 94 -2.61 -4.93 -4.49
N ALA A 95 -3.10 -5.12 -5.72
CA ALA A 95 -4.00 -6.24 -6.04
C ALA A 95 -3.35 -7.61 -5.75
N SER A 96 -2.06 -7.76 -6.07
CA SER A 96 -1.31 -8.99 -5.74
C SER A 96 -1.11 -9.18 -4.22
N PHE A 97 -0.94 -8.08 -3.49
CA PHE A 97 -0.78 -8.08 -2.04
C PHE A 97 -2.07 -8.52 -1.34
N GLU A 98 -3.21 -7.96 -1.73
CA GLU A 98 -4.52 -8.37 -1.23
C GLU A 98 -4.81 -9.85 -1.51
N ALA A 99 -4.52 -10.32 -2.73
CA ALA A 99 -4.68 -11.72 -3.10
C ALA A 99 -3.83 -12.66 -2.22
N THR A 100 -2.63 -12.23 -1.83
CA THR A 100 -1.73 -12.99 -0.95
C THR A 100 -2.24 -13.01 0.50
N GLN A 101 -2.73 -11.87 1.01
CA GLN A 101 -3.29 -11.78 2.36
C GLN A 101 -4.54 -12.66 2.55
N LEU A 102 -5.42 -12.69 1.54
CA LEU A 102 -6.60 -13.56 1.58
C LEU A 102 -6.25 -15.05 1.58
N ARG A 103 -5.08 -15.43 1.01
CA ARG A 103 -4.57 -16.81 1.05
C ARG A 103 -4.00 -17.16 2.43
N SER A 104 -3.28 -16.25 3.08
CA SER A 104 -2.63 -16.52 4.38
C SER A 104 -3.65 -16.68 5.51
N THR A 105 -4.83 -16.04 5.41
CA THR A 105 -5.89 -16.15 6.44
C THR A 105 -6.73 -17.44 6.35
N ARG A 106 -6.44 -18.34 5.39
CA ARG A 106 -7.18 -19.60 5.16
C ARG A 106 -6.48 -20.86 5.70
N LEU A 107 -5.38 -20.70 6.43
CA LEU A 107 -4.66 -21.77 7.13
C LEU A 107 -4.79 -21.58 8.64
#